data_AF-A0A2N7WCY1-F1
#
_entry.id   AF-A0A2N7WCY1-F1
#
_cell.length_a   1.000
_cell.length_b   1.000
_cell.length_c   1.000
_cell.angle_alpha   90.00
_cell.angle_beta   90.00
_cell.angle_gamma   90.00
#
_symmetry.space_group_name_H-M   'P 1'
#
loop_
_entity.id
_entity.type
_entity.pdbx_description
1 polymer ?
#
loop_
_entity_poly.entity_id
_entity_poly.type
_entity_poly.pdbx_seq_one_letter_code
_entity_poly.pdbx_strand_id
1 'polypeptide(L)'
;MTAKPADPARTLRPASRAGRALRARAVGRPGVAAGWPVRATSCKHCGIVLPGALMLASMMLTTSAVWLEASIAQMRHAANVHEHLRAAHAADNALALCAEALRAGIAPVLLTRSGEPPQWSRPGAFDGPGAYEPAPSWPGSARAPQCVIETGLVEGSADTRTYWITSRGFGVNEAVQARVQLMIVRDEKREAREGGEGREGRERSAWRRIVTDAEAGST
;
A
#
# COMPACT_ATOMS: atom_id res chain seq x y z
N MET A 1 35.33 31.09 -31.63
CA MET A 1 35.71 29.66 -31.64
C MET A 1 34.77 28.92 -30.69
N THR A 2 33.44 28.91 -30.82
CA THR A 2 32.56 28.34 -31.88
C THR A 2 32.85 26.88 -32.20
N ALA A 3 32.21 25.97 -31.45
CA ALA A 3 31.63 24.74 -31.99
C ALA A 3 30.59 24.16 -31.00
N LYS A 4 29.32 24.32 -31.38
CA LYS A 4 28.15 23.61 -30.87
C LYS A 4 28.05 22.28 -31.62
N PRO A 5 27.87 21.12 -30.95
CA PRO A 5 27.39 19.92 -31.61
C PRO A 5 25.93 19.61 -31.22
N ALA A 6 25.32 18.80 -32.07
CA ALA A 6 23.89 18.73 -32.32
C ALA A 6 23.09 17.90 -31.33
N ASP A 7 21.84 18.32 -31.18
CA ASP A 7 20.68 17.58 -30.66
C ASP A 7 20.17 16.60 -31.73
N PRO A 8 20.02 15.31 -31.42
CA PRO A 8 19.12 14.43 -32.15
C PRO A 8 17.94 14.02 -31.27
N ALA A 9 16.86 14.80 -31.38
CA ALA A 9 15.50 14.37 -31.09
C ALA A 9 15.22 12.99 -31.75
N ARG A 10 15.14 11.93 -30.94
CA ARG A 10 14.60 10.64 -31.35
C ARG A 10 13.35 10.33 -30.53
N THR A 11 12.26 10.83 -31.09
CA THR A 11 10.87 10.61 -30.72
C THR A 11 10.52 9.11 -30.77
N LEU A 12 10.34 8.48 -29.61
CA LEU A 12 9.66 7.20 -29.51
C LEU A 12 8.14 7.47 -29.51
N ARG A 13 7.55 7.35 -30.70
CA ARG A 13 6.10 7.34 -30.93
C ARG A 13 5.48 6.12 -30.22
N PRO A 14 4.44 6.29 -29.37
CA PRO A 14 3.50 5.20 -29.15
C PRO A 14 2.60 5.04 -30.39
N ALA A 15 2.49 3.79 -30.85
CA ALA A 15 1.70 3.39 -31.99
C ALA A 15 0.22 3.80 -31.82
N SER A 16 -0.24 4.70 -32.69
CA SER A 16 -1.65 4.95 -32.96
C SER A 16 -2.32 3.65 -33.41
N ARG A 17 -3.12 3.05 -32.53
CA ARG A 17 -3.99 1.94 -32.88
C ARG A 17 -5.24 2.52 -33.55
N ALA A 18 -5.10 2.79 -34.85
CA ALA A 18 -6.21 3.08 -35.73
C ALA A 18 -7.14 1.86 -35.79
N GLY A 19 -8.18 1.87 -34.96
CA GLY A 19 -9.31 0.97 -35.06
C GLY A 19 -10.06 1.27 -36.36
N ARG A 20 -9.93 0.35 -37.32
CA ARG A 20 -10.63 0.35 -38.60
C ARG A 20 -12.12 0.66 -38.42
N ALA A 21 -12.56 1.75 -39.03
CA ALA A 21 -13.96 1.97 -39.33
C ALA A 21 -14.43 0.85 -40.27
N LEU A 22 -15.23 -0.07 -39.73
CA LEU A 22 -16.01 -1.01 -40.51
C LEU A 22 -17.04 -0.22 -41.31
N ARG A 23 -16.70 0.09 -42.57
CA ARG A 23 -17.67 0.53 -43.59
C ARG A 23 -18.60 -0.65 -43.87
N ALA A 24 -19.77 -0.64 -43.25
CA ALA A 24 -20.87 -1.48 -43.68
C ALA A 24 -21.35 -0.97 -45.04
N ARG A 25 -21.19 -1.81 -46.08
CA ARG A 25 -21.83 -1.63 -47.38
C ARG A 25 -23.33 -1.60 -47.17
N ALA A 26 -23.96 -0.47 -47.49
CA ALA A 26 -25.39 -0.39 -47.72
C ALA A 26 -25.73 -1.25 -48.94
N VAL A 27 -26.27 -2.44 -48.69
CA VAL A 27 -27.02 -3.20 -49.70
C VAL A 27 -28.45 -2.72 -49.57
N GLY A 28 -28.90 -1.95 -50.57
CA GLY A 28 -30.30 -1.57 -50.70
C GLY A 28 -31.17 -2.81 -50.81
N ARG A 29 -32.27 -2.84 -50.04
CA ARG A 29 -33.45 -3.63 -50.36
C ARG A 29 -34.65 -2.69 -50.49
N PRO A 30 -35.52 -2.96 -51.49
CA PRO A 30 -36.59 -2.06 -51.88
C PRO A 30 -37.70 -2.08 -50.84
N GLY A 31 -38.46 -0.98 -50.82
CA GLY A 31 -39.58 -0.77 -49.92
C GLY A 31 -40.57 -1.93 -49.92
N VAL A 32 -41.00 -2.27 -48.72
CA VAL A 32 -42.33 -2.81 -48.49
C VAL A 32 -42.86 -2.07 -47.27
N ALA A 33 -43.69 -1.07 -47.53
CA ALA A 33 -44.62 -0.58 -46.54
C ALA A 33 -45.56 -1.75 -46.21
N ALA A 34 -45.24 -2.47 -45.13
CA ALA A 34 -46.12 -3.44 -44.53
C ALA A 34 -46.22 -3.07 -43.06
N GLY A 35 -47.17 -2.19 -42.76
CA GLY A 35 -47.61 -1.98 -41.39
C GLY A 35 -47.99 -3.35 -40.82
N TRP A 36 -47.32 -3.76 -39.76
CA TRP A 36 -47.71 -4.97 -39.05
C TRP A 36 -49.07 -4.65 -38.41
N PRO A 37 -50.17 -5.35 -38.77
CA PRO A 37 -51.37 -5.23 -37.99
C PRO A 37 -51.06 -5.87 -36.65
N VAL A 38 -50.90 -5.06 -35.61
CA VAL A 38 -50.98 -5.51 -34.23
C VAL A 38 -52.43 -5.99 -34.03
N ARG A 39 -52.70 -7.24 -34.41
CA ARG A 39 -53.94 -7.93 -34.04
C ARG A 39 -53.84 -8.20 -32.55
N ALA A 40 -54.40 -7.28 -31.77
CA ALA A 40 -54.76 -7.51 -30.39
C ALA A 40 -55.81 -8.64 -30.37
N THR A 41 -55.34 -9.88 -30.20
CA THR A 41 -56.19 -11.00 -29.83
C THR A 41 -56.39 -10.94 -28.33
N SER A 42 -57.54 -10.42 -27.90
CA SER A 42 -57.96 -10.49 -26.50
C SER A 42 -58.30 -11.94 -26.16
N CYS A 43 -57.35 -12.65 -25.55
CA CYS A 43 -57.60 -13.91 -24.88
C CYS A 43 -57.84 -13.63 -23.40
N LYS A 44 -59.04 -13.95 -22.89
CA LYS A 44 -59.51 -13.61 -21.54
C LYS A 44 -58.76 -14.31 -20.39
N HIS A 45 -57.68 -15.06 -20.68
CA HIS A 45 -56.75 -15.64 -19.69
C HIS A 45 -55.34 -15.00 -19.73
N CYS A 46 -55.11 -13.95 -20.55
CA CYS A 46 -53.84 -13.23 -20.63
C CYS A 46 -53.55 -12.26 -19.48
N GLY A 47 -54.44 -12.13 -18.49
CA GLY A 47 -54.30 -11.12 -17.43
C GLY A 47 -53.18 -11.38 -16.42
N ILE A 48 -52.78 -12.65 -16.20
CA ILE A 48 -51.85 -13.04 -15.11
C ILE A 48 -50.45 -13.39 -15.62
N VAL A 49 -50.30 -13.82 -16.88
CA VAL A 49 -49.01 -14.29 -17.42
C VAL A 49 -47.98 -13.17 -17.52
N LEU A 50 -48.37 -11.98 -17.99
CA LEU A 50 -47.47 -10.83 -18.12
C LEU A 50 -47.00 -10.32 -16.75
N PRO A 51 -47.88 -10.04 -15.76
CA PRO A 51 -47.44 -9.69 -14.42
C PRO A 51 -46.57 -10.75 -13.77
N GLY A 52 -46.88 -12.04 -13.94
CA GLY A 52 -46.07 -13.14 -13.41
C GLY A 52 -44.65 -13.18 -14.00
N ALA A 53 -44.53 -13.06 -15.32
CA ALA A 53 -43.23 -12.99 -15.98
C ALA A 53 -42.43 -11.76 -15.56
N LEU A 54 -43.08 -10.60 -15.40
CA LEU A 54 -42.44 -9.38 -14.91
C LEU A 54 -41.95 -9.52 -13.47
N MET A 55 -42.73 -10.18 -12.59
CA MET A 55 -42.31 -10.45 -11.21
C MET A 55 -41.09 -11.37 -11.17
N LEU A 56 -41.08 -12.46 -11.95
CA LEU A 56 -39.94 -13.37 -12.02
C LEU A 56 -38.70 -12.68 -12.60
N ALA A 57 -38.86 -11.91 -13.67
CA ALA A 57 -37.78 -11.12 -14.24
C ALA A 57 -37.24 -10.10 -13.22
N SER A 58 -38.12 -9.38 -12.52
CA SER A 58 -37.74 -8.42 -11.48
C SER A 58 -36.97 -9.09 -10.34
N MET A 59 -37.41 -10.27 -9.88
CA MET A 59 -36.72 -11.03 -8.83
C MET A 59 -35.33 -11.50 -9.29
N MET A 60 -35.20 -11.99 -10.53
CA MET A 60 -33.91 -12.40 -11.09
C MET A 60 -32.97 -11.21 -11.30
N LEU A 61 -33.49 -10.08 -11.77
CA LEU A 61 -32.73 -8.83 -11.97
C LEU A 61 -32.25 -8.26 -10.63
N THR A 62 -33.12 -8.17 -9.63
CA THR A 62 -32.75 -7.64 -8.30
C THR A 62 -31.71 -8.53 -7.62
N THR A 63 -31.87 -9.84 -7.67
CA THR A 63 -30.86 -10.78 -7.13
C THR A 63 -29.52 -10.64 -7.84
N SER A 64 -29.52 -10.57 -9.18
CA SER A 64 -28.30 -10.37 -9.97
C SER A 64 -27.64 -9.03 -9.69
N ALA A 65 -28.43 -7.96 -9.51
CA ALA A 65 -27.93 -6.64 -9.16
C ALA A 65 -27.25 -6.63 -7.78
N VAL A 66 -27.85 -7.28 -6.77
CA VAL A 66 -27.24 -7.43 -5.44
C VAL A 66 -25.90 -8.18 -5.53
N TRP A 67 -25.83 -9.26 -6.31
CA TRP A 67 -24.58 -10.00 -6.51
C TRP A 67 -23.52 -9.20 -7.28
N LEU A 68 -23.93 -8.38 -8.25
CA LEU A 68 -23.02 -7.50 -8.98
C LEU A 68 -22.42 -6.45 -8.05
N GLU A 69 -23.23 -5.77 -7.24
CA GLU A 69 -22.76 -4.79 -6.27
C GLU A 69 -21.84 -5.43 -5.23
N ALA A 70 -22.20 -6.62 -4.72
CA ALA A 70 -21.34 -7.38 -3.82
C ALA A 70 -19.98 -7.71 -4.47
N SER A 71 -19.98 -8.14 -5.74
CA SER A 71 -18.75 -8.44 -6.47
C SER A 71 -17.88 -7.20 -6.68
N ILE A 72 -18.49 -6.05 -7.01
CA ILE A 72 -17.78 -4.76 -7.13
C ILE A 72 -17.19 -4.33 -5.79
N ALA A 73 -17.95 -4.47 -4.71
CA ALA A 73 -17.45 -4.19 -3.36
C ALA A 73 -16.25 -5.08 -3.01
N GLN A 74 -16.33 -6.39 -3.26
CA GLN A 74 -15.21 -7.32 -3.02
C GLN A 74 -13.97 -6.96 -3.84
N MET A 75 -14.11 -6.57 -5.10
CA MET A 75 -12.97 -6.12 -5.92
C MET A 75 -12.30 -4.88 -5.33
N ARG A 76 -13.08 -3.89 -4.86
CA ARG A 76 -12.54 -2.69 -4.20
C ARG A 76 -11.84 -3.03 -2.88
N HIS A 77 -12.42 -3.93 -2.09
CA HIS A 77 -11.79 -4.41 -0.86
C HIS A 77 -10.46 -5.12 -1.14
N ALA A 78 -10.40 -6.01 -2.12
CA ALA A 78 -9.18 -6.72 -2.50
C ALA A 78 -8.07 -5.74 -2.94
N ALA A 79 -8.42 -4.71 -3.72
CA ALA A 79 -7.48 -3.67 -4.11
C ALA A 79 -6.95 -2.88 -2.90
N ASN A 80 -7.83 -2.53 -1.95
CA ASN A 80 -7.44 -1.81 -0.73
C ASN A 80 -6.52 -2.67 0.17
N VAL A 81 -6.83 -3.95 0.35
CA VAL A 81 -6.00 -4.88 1.13
C VAL A 81 -4.64 -5.07 0.46
N HIS A 82 -4.59 -5.23 -0.87
CA HIS A 82 -3.34 -5.37 -1.60
C HIS A 82 -2.40 -4.17 -1.38
N GLU A 83 -2.97 -2.97 -1.40
CA GLU A 83 -2.23 -1.74 -1.18
C GLU A 83 -1.67 -1.64 0.25
N HIS A 84 -2.45 -2.01 1.27
CA HIS A 84 -2.00 -2.07 2.66
C HIS A 84 -0.89 -3.11 2.86
N LEU A 85 -1.03 -4.30 2.25
CA LEU A 85 0.01 -5.33 2.27
C LEU A 85 1.30 -4.82 1.62
N ARG A 86 1.20 -4.07 0.53
CA ARG A 86 2.37 -3.45 -0.11
C ARG A 86 3.07 -2.48 0.81
N ALA A 87 2.33 -1.57 1.45
CA ALA A 87 2.87 -0.63 2.41
C ALA A 87 3.54 -1.35 3.60
N ALA A 88 2.92 -2.42 4.12
CA ALA A 88 3.47 -3.23 5.20
C ALA A 88 4.76 -3.95 4.78
N HIS A 89 4.80 -4.50 3.56
CA HIS A 89 6.02 -5.11 3.02
C HIS A 89 7.15 -4.09 2.86
N ALA A 90 6.86 -2.88 2.38
CA ALA A 90 7.86 -1.82 2.31
C ALA A 90 8.39 -1.46 3.71
N ALA A 91 7.51 -1.38 4.71
CA ALA A 91 7.87 -1.09 6.09
C ALA A 91 8.73 -2.20 6.71
N ASP A 92 8.35 -3.48 6.56
CA ASP A 92 9.09 -4.63 7.09
C ASP A 92 10.50 -4.73 6.48
N ASN A 93 10.64 -4.52 5.17
CA ASN A 93 11.95 -4.55 4.52
C ASN A 93 12.83 -3.38 4.97
N ALA A 94 12.27 -2.18 5.10
CA ALA A 94 12.99 -1.04 5.67
C ALA A 94 13.42 -1.32 7.12
N LEU A 95 12.56 -1.95 7.94
CA LEU A 95 12.90 -2.33 9.31
C LEU A 95 14.13 -3.23 9.37
N ALA A 96 14.21 -4.23 8.49
CA ALA A 96 15.34 -5.14 8.40
C ALA A 96 16.64 -4.40 8.01
N LEU A 97 16.58 -3.51 7.00
CA LEU A 97 17.72 -2.68 6.60
C LEU A 97 18.18 -1.74 7.72
N CYS A 98 17.24 -1.16 8.45
CA CYS A 98 17.53 -0.24 9.56
C CYS A 98 18.12 -0.97 10.78
N ALA A 99 17.66 -2.20 11.05
CA ALA A 99 18.27 -3.06 12.05
C ALA A 99 19.71 -3.45 11.69
N GLU A 100 19.97 -3.70 10.41
CA GLU A 100 21.32 -4.00 9.92
C GLU A 100 22.23 -2.76 9.98
N ALA A 101 21.73 -1.60 9.56
CA ALA A 101 22.46 -0.34 9.70
C ALA A 101 22.78 0.00 11.18
N LEU A 102 21.88 -0.34 12.11
CA LEU A 102 22.12 -0.22 13.54
C LEU A 102 23.18 -1.21 14.05
N ARG A 103 23.22 -2.44 13.53
CA ARG A 103 24.29 -3.41 13.82
C ARG A 103 25.64 -2.94 13.30
N ALA A 104 25.66 -2.37 12.09
CA ALA A 104 26.85 -1.82 11.47
C ALA A 104 27.32 -0.49 12.09
N GLY A 105 26.52 0.12 12.98
CA GLY A 105 26.87 1.38 13.65
C GLY A 105 26.82 2.62 12.75
N ILE A 106 26.18 2.53 11.58
CA ILE A 106 26.07 3.61 10.59
C ILE A 106 24.71 4.32 10.63
N ALA A 107 23.74 3.75 11.36
CA ALA A 107 22.41 4.32 11.43
C ALA A 107 22.36 5.56 12.33
N PRO A 108 21.57 6.59 11.99
CA PRO A 108 21.29 7.71 12.88
C PRO A 108 20.43 7.23 14.05
N VAL A 109 20.90 7.45 15.28
CA VAL A 109 20.21 7.05 16.51
C VAL A 109 19.86 8.28 17.33
N LEU A 110 18.60 8.41 17.71
CA LEU A 110 18.10 9.49 18.55
C LEU A 110 18.15 9.07 20.01
N LEU A 111 18.71 9.92 20.86
CA LEU A 111 18.72 9.72 22.30
C LEU A 111 17.33 10.05 22.88
N THR A 112 16.65 9.06 23.44
CA THR A 112 15.42 9.26 24.22
C THR A 112 15.80 9.64 25.64
N ARG A 113 15.21 10.73 26.16
CA ARG A 113 15.40 11.13 27.56
C ARG A 113 14.61 10.19 28.47
N SER A 114 15.22 9.76 29.58
CA SER A 114 14.57 8.90 30.59
C SER A 114 13.24 9.52 31.04
N GLY A 115 12.16 8.73 30.97
CA GLY A 115 10.81 9.14 31.37
C GLY A 115 9.93 9.73 30.27
N GLU A 116 10.45 9.99 29.07
CA GLU A 116 9.64 10.45 27.93
C GLU A 116 9.17 9.24 27.09
N PRO A 117 7.89 9.18 26.68
CA PRO A 117 7.45 8.22 25.67
C PRO A 117 8.32 8.35 24.40
N PRO A 118 8.71 7.23 23.78
CA PRO A 118 9.50 7.27 22.54
C PRO A 118 8.87 8.19 21.48
N GLN A 119 9.68 8.96 20.77
CA GLN A 119 9.21 9.93 19.78
C GLN A 119 8.38 9.28 18.68
N TRP A 120 8.60 7.99 18.36
CA TRP A 120 7.79 7.26 17.39
C TRP A 120 6.30 7.25 17.73
N SER A 121 5.91 7.38 19.00
CA SER A 121 4.50 7.42 19.42
C SER A 121 3.84 8.77 19.15
N ARG A 122 4.60 9.80 18.77
CA ARG A 122 4.07 11.12 18.46
C ARG A 122 3.62 11.18 16.99
N PRO A 123 2.53 11.93 16.70
CA PRO A 123 2.22 12.33 15.34
C PRO A 123 3.42 13.05 14.71
N GLY A 124 3.76 12.70 13.47
CA GLY A 124 4.86 13.33 12.74
C GLY A 124 6.28 12.87 13.09
N ALA A 125 6.46 11.77 13.82
CA ALA A 125 7.79 11.22 14.14
C ALA A 125 8.70 11.00 12.91
N PHE A 126 8.10 10.79 11.75
CA PHE A 126 8.79 10.55 10.48
C PHE A 126 9.00 11.81 9.63
N ASP A 127 8.55 12.98 10.10
CA ASP A 127 8.64 14.25 9.38
C ASP A 127 9.77 15.14 9.94
N GLY A 128 10.39 14.70 11.04
CA GLY A 128 11.54 15.37 11.67
C GLY A 128 12.91 14.87 11.17
N PRO A 129 14.00 15.49 11.63
CA PRO A 129 15.37 15.17 11.21
C PRO A 129 15.86 13.78 11.64
N GLY A 130 15.09 13.08 12.49
CA GLY A 130 15.41 11.72 12.92
C GLY A 130 14.96 10.61 11.98
N ALA A 131 14.20 10.95 10.95
CA ALA A 131 13.75 10.02 9.94
C ALA A 131 14.77 9.93 8.81
N TYR A 132 15.13 8.72 8.41
CA TYR A 132 16.00 8.49 7.26
C TYR A 132 15.46 7.39 6.35
N GLU A 133 15.89 7.41 5.09
CA GLU A 133 15.47 6.47 4.06
C GLU A 133 16.56 5.41 3.86
N PRO A 134 16.41 4.17 4.36
CA PRO A 134 17.43 3.13 4.21
C PRO A 134 17.61 2.65 2.76
N ALA A 135 16.62 2.93 1.90
CA ALA A 135 16.67 2.67 0.47
C ALA A 135 16.03 3.86 -0.27
N PRO A 136 16.63 4.35 -1.38
CA PRO A 136 16.15 5.55 -2.08
C PRO A 136 14.82 5.33 -2.82
N SER A 137 14.38 4.08 -2.99
CA SER A 137 13.08 3.74 -3.59
C SER A 137 12.66 2.32 -3.19
N TRP A 138 11.38 2.04 -3.29
CA TRP A 138 10.82 0.69 -3.14
C TRP A 138 9.89 0.37 -4.30
N PRO A 139 9.96 -0.83 -4.91
CA PRO A 139 9.19 -1.15 -6.11
C PRO A 139 7.68 -0.94 -5.93
N GLY A 140 7.13 -0.02 -6.73
CA GLY A 140 5.71 0.37 -6.75
C GLY A 140 5.17 0.97 -5.46
N SER A 141 6.05 1.47 -4.58
CA SER A 141 5.66 2.43 -3.55
C SER A 141 5.74 3.84 -4.13
N ALA A 142 4.86 4.72 -3.67
CA ALA A 142 4.83 6.13 -4.03
C ALA A 142 6.08 6.88 -3.55
N ARG A 143 6.63 6.46 -2.41
CA ARG A 143 7.77 7.07 -1.75
C ARG A 143 8.73 6.01 -1.19
N ALA A 144 9.99 6.39 -1.03
CA ALA A 144 10.96 5.63 -0.26
C ALA A 144 10.44 5.34 1.16
N PRO A 145 10.62 4.12 1.67
CA PRO A 145 10.27 3.81 3.04
C PRO A 145 11.22 4.53 4.00
N GLN A 146 10.75 4.83 5.20
CA GLN A 146 11.47 5.63 6.18
C GLN A 146 11.68 4.86 7.49
N CYS A 147 12.70 5.21 8.24
CA CYS A 147 13.01 4.65 9.55
C CYS A 147 13.35 5.73 10.56
N VAL A 148 13.01 5.47 11.82
CA VAL A 148 13.45 6.22 12.99
C VAL A 148 14.01 5.22 13.98
N ILE A 149 15.20 5.50 14.52
CA ILE A 149 15.82 4.68 15.55
C ILE A 149 16.03 5.52 16.80
N GLU A 150 15.53 5.03 17.92
CA GLU A 150 15.63 5.67 19.21
C GLU A 150 16.34 4.76 20.20
N THR A 151 17.12 5.33 21.11
CA THR A 151 17.81 4.60 22.16
C THR A 151 17.42 5.14 23.54
N GLY A 152 17.22 4.23 24.49
CA GLY A 152 17.02 4.53 25.91
C GLY A 152 17.76 3.55 26.80
N LEU A 153 17.91 3.92 28.07
CA LEU A 153 18.46 3.04 29.11
C LEU A 153 17.34 2.18 29.69
N VAL A 154 17.67 0.93 30.04
CA VAL A 154 16.75 0.08 30.82
C VAL A 154 16.84 0.50 32.28
N GLU A 155 15.71 0.79 32.93
CA GLU A 155 15.69 1.09 34.37
C GLU A 155 16.36 -0.05 35.15
N GLY A 156 17.40 0.30 35.92
CA GLY A 156 18.16 -0.65 36.73
C GLY A 156 19.41 -1.26 36.07
N SER A 157 19.76 -0.93 34.82
CA SER A 157 21.03 -1.34 34.21
C SER A 157 21.69 -0.20 33.44
N ALA A 158 22.87 0.25 33.91
CA ALA A 158 23.68 1.26 33.21
C ALA A 158 24.37 0.70 31.95
N ASP A 159 24.56 -0.62 31.90
CA ASP A 159 25.28 -1.31 30.82
C ASP A 159 24.30 -1.91 29.78
N THR A 160 22.98 -1.70 29.90
CA THR A 160 22.00 -2.25 28.94
C THR A 160 21.28 -1.13 28.19
N ARG A 161 21.45 -1.11 26.87
CA ARG A 161 20.76 -0.18 25.97
C ARG A 161 19.59 -0.85 25.28
N THR A 162 18.46 -0.15 25.23
CA THR A 162 17.30 -0.53 24.42
C THR A 162 17.23 0.37 23.21
N TYR A 163 17.06 -0.24 22.05
CA TYR A 163 16.83 0.41 20.77
C TYR A 163 15.41 0.13 20.30
N TRP A 164 14.66 1.18 20.00
CA TRP A 164 13.38 1.10 19.29
C TRP A 164 13.62 1.50 17.85
N ILE A 165 13.38 0.56 16.93
CA ILE A 165 13.43 0.80 15.50
C ILE A 165 11.99 0.82 15.02
N THR A 166 11.57 1.93 14.43
CA THR A 166 10.25 2.07 13.84
C THR A 166 10.42 2.41 12.37
N SER A 167 9.76 1.66 11.49
CA SER A 167 9.78 1.94 10.06
C SER A 167 8.37 2.23 9.54
N ARG A 168 8.32 3.02 8.47
CA ARG A 168 7.12 3.43 7.75
C ARG A 168 7.29 3.07 6.28
N GLY A 169 6.33 2.34 5.73
CA GLY A 169 6.23 2.02 4.32
C GLY A 169 5.01 2.69 3.68
N PHE A 170 5.08 2.85 2.36
CA PHE A 170 4.05 3.51 1.55
C PHE A 170 3.53 2.56 0.47
N GLY A 171 2.23 2.62 0.19
CA GLY A 171 1.61 1.98 -0.96
C GLY A 171 1.93 2.70 -2.27
N VAL A 172 1.27 2.34 -3.36
CA VAL A 172 1.18 3.10 -4.62
C VAL A 172 0.65 4.53 -4.40
N ASN A 173 -0.19 4.75 -3.39
CA ASN A 173 -0.62 6.06 -2.92
C ASN A 173 0.06 6.40 -1.59
N GLU A 174 0.65 7.60 -1.47
CA GLU A 174 1.29 8.07 -0.23
C GLU A 174 0.32 8.12 0.97
N ALA A 175 -0.99 8.26 0.73
CA ALA A 175 -2.00 8.21 1.77
C ALA A 175 -2.13 6.82 2.41
N VAL A 176 -1.74 5.74 1.71
CA VAL A 176 -1.75 4.39 2.27
C VAL A 176 -0.38 4.10 2.86
N GLN A 177 -0.34 4.07 4.20
CA GLN A 177 0.88 3.91 4.97
C GLN A 177 0.73 2.74 5.94
N ALA A 178 1.84 2.07 6.21
CA ALA A 178 1.93 1.07 7.26
C ALA A 178 3.17 1.34 8.10
N ARG A 179 3.06 1.08 9.40
CA ARG A 179 4.16 1.24 10.37
C ARG A 179 4.42 -0.10 11.04
N VAL A 180 5.69 -0.41 11.28
CA VAL A 180 6.11 -1.58 12.06
C VAL A 180 7.25 -1.21 13.00
N GLN A 181 7.42 -2.01 14.06
CA GLN A 181 8.38 -1.73 15.12
C GLN A 181 9.15 -2.98 15.55
N LEU A 182 10.41 -2.79 15.91
CA LEU A 182 11.30 -3.77 16.53
C LEU A 182 11.99 -3.15 17.75
N MET A 183 12.07 -3.91 18.84
CA MET A 183 12.84 -3.55 20.02
C MET A 183 14.06 -4.47 20.13
N ILE A 184 15.24 -3.89 20.25
CA ILE A 184 16.50 -4.62 20.45
C ILE A 184 17.10 -4.16 21.77
N VAL A 185 17.38 -5.12 22.66
CA VAL A 185 18.09 -4.88 23.91
C VAL A 185 19.51 -5.41 23.74
N ARG A 186 20.52 -4.56 23.94
CA ARG A 186 21.94 -4.92 23.89
C ARG A 186 22.60 -4.63 25.23
N ASP A 187 23.31 -5.63 25.74
CA ASP A 187 24.25 -5.43 26.83
C ASP A 187 25.55 -4.87 26.24
N GLU A 188 25.99 -3.71 26.73
CA GLU A 188 27.29 -3.14 26.39
C GLU A 188 28.39 -4.07 26.93
N LYS A 189 29.41 -4.33 26.11
CA LYS A 189 30.58 -5.08 26.57
C LYS A 189 31.27 -4.24 27.65
N ARG A 190 31.26 -4.72 28.88
CA ARG A 190 32.28 -4.35 29.87
C ARG A 190 33.61 -4.84 29.30
N GLU A 191 34.45 -3.93 28.83
CA GLU A 191 35.84 -4.28 28.51
C GLU A 191 36.44 -4.94 29.75
N ALA A 192 36.69 -6.24 29.65
CA ALA A 192 37.29 -7.00 30.72
C ALA A 192 38.70 -6.43 30.92
N ARG A 193 38.84 -5.63 31.96
CA ARG A 193 40.12 -5.20 32.49
C ARG A 193 40.88 -6.48 32.86
N GLU A 194 41.91 -6.78 32.07
CA GLU A 194 42.93 -7.81 32.24
C GLU A 194 42.44 -9.21 32.69
N GLY A 195 42.24 -10.11 31.72
CA GLY A 195 42.32 -11.57 31.94
C GLY A 195 41.02 -12.36 32.00
N GLY A 196 39.85 -11.73 31.83
CA GLY A 196 38.56 -12.42 31.80
C GLY A 196 38.08 -12.71 30.38
N GLU A 197 37.85 -13.99 30.06
CA GLU A 197 37.22 -14.48 28.84
C GLU A 197 36.04 -13.58 28.42
N GLY A 198 36.22 -12.89 27.28
CA GLY A 198 35.31 -11.85 26.83
C GLY A 198 33.90 -12.40 26.62
N ARG A 199 32.98 -12.08 27.52
CA ARG A 199 31.57 -12.42 27.37
C ARG A 199 31.05 -11.65 26.15
N GLU A 200 30.79 -12.37 25.07
CA GLU A 200 30.16 -11.82 23.88
C GLU A 200 28.85 -11.12 24.29
N GLY A 201 28.69 -9.86 23.87
CA GLY A 201 27.52 -9.06 24.22
C GLY A 201 26.26 -9.78 23.78
N ARG A 202 25.37 -10.11 24.72
CA ARG A 202 24.17 -10.88 24.43
C ARG A 202 23.11 -9.95 23.85
N GLU A 203 22.90 -10.00 22.54
CA GLU A 203 21.74 -9.33 21.91
C GLU A 203 20.46 -10.11 22.25
N ARG A 204 19.47 -9.43 22.82
CA ARG A 204 18.12 -9.95 22.99
C ARG A 204 17.17 -9.13 22.13
N SER A 205 16.55 -9.77 21.16
CA SER A 205 15.58 -9.13 20.28
C SER A 205 14.17 -9.46 20.76
N ALA A 206 13.32 -8.45 20.91
CA ALA A 206 11.89 -8.62 21.19
C ALA A 206 11.07 -7.98 20.08
N TRP A 207 10.30 -8.80 19.37
CA TRP A 207 9.45 -8.33 18.28
C TRP A 207 8.11 -7.84 18.85
N ARG A 208 7.74 -6.61 18.49
CA ARG A 208 6.40 -6.07 18.75
C ARG A 208 5.86 -5.47 17.46
N ARG A 209 5.03 -6.22 16.75
CA ARG A 209 4.31 -5.70 15.58
C ARG A 209 3.20 -4.77 16.07
N ILE A 210 3.40 -3.45 15.94
CA ILE A 210 2.35 -2.46 16.14
C ILE A 210 1.82 -2.10 14.75
N VAL A 211 0.71 -2.71 14.34
CA VAL A 211 -0.04 -2.25 13.16
C VAL A 211 -0.88 -1.08 13.63
N THR A 212 -0.37 0.14 13.45
CA THR A 212 -1.25 1.32 13.55
C THR A 212 -1.98 1.45 12.23
N ASP A 213 -3.29 1.28 12.23
CA ASP A 213 -4.14 1.67 11.11
C ASP A 213 -3.83 3.13 10.80
N ALA A 214 -3.57 3.42 9.52
CA ALA A 214 -3.35 4.76 9.04
C ALA A 214 -4.47 5.67 9.59
N GLU A 215 -4.11 6.71 10.35
CA GLU A 215 -5.02 7.82 10.60
C GLU A 215 -5.47 8.32 9.24
N ALA A 216 -6.70 7.96 8.86
CA ALA A 216 -7.38 8.56 7.74
C ALA A 216 -7.36 10.06 7.99
N GLY A 217 -6.63 10.79 7.15
CA GLY A 217 -6.52 12.23 7.23
C GLY A 217 -7.91 12.86 7.35
N SER A 218 -8.22 13.37 8.53
CA SER A 218 -9.35 14.26 8.76
C SER A 218 -8.96 15.62 8.20
N THR A 219 -9.37 15.88 6.95
CA THR A 219 -9.61 17.25 6.46
C THR A 219 -11.09 17.56 6.53
#